data_AF-A0A4V4NE42-F1
#
_entry.id   AF-A0A4V4NE42-F1
#
_cell.length_a   1.000
_cell.length_b   1.000
_cell.length_c   1.000
_cell.angle_alpha   90.00
_cell.angle_beta   90.00
_cell.angle_gamma   90.00
#
_symmetry.space_group_name_H-M   'P 1'
#
loop_
_entity.id
_entity.type
_entity.pdbx_description
1 polymer ?
#
loop_
_entity_poly.entity_id
_entity_poly.type
_entity_poly.pdbx_seq_one_letter_code
_entity_poly.pdbx_strand_id
1 'polypeptide(L)'
;MMFLSLLWSLLFLPSIVLAAFGWTDNGSEYVIDSGADLVIKVTKCCGDISSLKFKGVEYNGWGGKNSHVESGLGASTVSIASYSNVIKVSVVHGTLRHWIFVRYGNNNVYLFTNKADNSISAMRYIVRIKGGLFSHAATESDFYDGGSSIIEAQDINVNSAGLTKSKHYQGSNYGRTIDYDYVGRKKSGVGLFMIRSNHEISSTGSTHVTLLRANTQHKASGGPFFRSLVRRADPTGEDLYDIYYYNMGHTDPMRTGLQGPSVLAFTSGEDPNSNLFARKADWSWFDDKGLNGWVPASGRGYASGVGLANMKSGKTYVVGLSNSVAQYWGTAGAGGAWSIAKVIPGTYTLTVYKDELEVATSSVTIKAGAGTAVNTITCVDPQDDATIWRIGEWDGTPKGFLNFEDTPLKLTYMHPSDSRISTWNAGNFIVGTHGANRFPGYMWKEVNSGYIIYFKLTADQLKSGHTVRIGLTEAYIGGRPAINVNSWASPLPAATTQASTRSLTVGTYRGNNVKLTYAVPQSAWVQSTSEWQVLTINIISGSSGTKFLSPGVSFDALELLP
;
A
#
# COMPACT_ATOMS: atom_id res chain seq x y z
N MET A 1 67.44 26.90 -13.79
CA MET A 1 66.76 25.79 -13.09
C MET A 1 65.28 26.07 -12.77
N MET A 2 64.81 27.32 -12.64
CA MET A 2 63.38 27.63 -12.37
C MET A 2 62.40 27.37 -13.54
N PHE A 3 62.85 27.38 -14.79
CA PHE A 3 61.97 27.19 -15.95
C PHE A 3 61.57 25.72 -16.20
N LEU A 4 62.36 24.76 -15.70
CA LEU A 4 62.05 23.33 -15.83
C LEU A 4 61.06 22.83 -14.77
N SER A 5 61.01 23.50 -13.62
CA SER A 5 60.09 23.21 -12.51
C SER A 5 58.64 23.62 -12.80
N LEU A 6 58.44 24.67 -13.60
CA LEU A 6 57.11 25.16 -13.99
C LEU A 6 56.43 24.26 -15.04
N LEU A 7 57.22 23.58 -15.89
CA LEU A 7 56.71 22.66 -16.91
C LEU A 7 56.24 21.33 -16.31
N TRP A 8 56.83 20.90 -15.19
CA TRP A 8 56.42 19.68 -14.48
C TRP A 8 55.12 19.87 -13.67
N SER A 9 54.81 21.07 -13.18
CA SER A 9 53.55 21.36 -12.48
C SER A 9 52.31 21.40 -13.39
N LEU A 10 52.49 21.58 -14.71
CA LEU A 10 51.39 21.54 -15.69
C LEU A 10 51.00 20.12 -16.10
N LEU A 11 51.85 19.12 -15.86
CA LEU A 11 51.60 17.70 -16.17
C LEU A 11 50.85 16.94 -15.05
N PHE A 12 50.61 17.60 -13.90
CA PHE A 12 49.85 17.06 -12.77
C PHE A 12 48.59 17.91 -12.46
N LEU A 13 48.07 18.66 -13.43
CA LEU A 13 46.70 19.16 -13.31
C LEU A 13 45.77 17.94 -13.28
N PRO A 14 44.94 17.75 -12.23
CA PRO A 14 43.95 16.69 -12.24
C PRO A 14 43.08 16.89 -13.48
N SER A 15 43.04 15.89 -14.36
CA SER A 15 42.08 15.87 -15.46
C SER A 15 40.70 16.04 -14.86
N ILE A 16 40.10 17.22 -15.06
CA ILE A 16 38.70 17.44 -14.73
C ILE A 16 37.93 16.61 -15.75
N VAL A 17 37.65 15.35 -15.41
CA VAL A 17 36.66 14.55 -16.14
C VAL A 17 35.32 15.21 -15.83
N LEU A 18 34.92 16.15 -16.69
CA LEU A 18 33.54 16.60 -16.72
C LEU A 18 32.70 15.37 -17.07
N ALA A 19 31.84 14.92 -16.15
CA ALA A 19 30.83 13.91 -16.44
C ALA A 19 29.99 14.44 -17.63
N ALA A 20 30.18 13.85 -18.80
CA ALA A 20 29.54 14.32 -20.02
C ALA A 20 28.15 13.68 -20.09
N PHE A 21 27.12 14.48 -19.80
CA PHE A 21 25.74 14.07 -20.04
C PHE A 21 25.57 13.60 -21.48
N GLY A 22 25.05 12.40 -21.65
CA GLY A 22 24.95 11.80 -22.96
C GLY A 22 24.72 10.31 -22.90
N TRP A 23 24.76 9.70 -24.08
CA TRP A 23 24.70 8.25 -24.18
C TRP A 23 25.63 7.75 -25.29
N THR A 24 26.04 6.49 -25.17
CA THR A 24 26.75 5.75 -26.21
C THR A 24 26.07 4.41 -26.46
N ASP A 25 26.20 3.90 -27.69
CA ASP A 25 25.79 2.54 -28.04
C ASP A 25 27.01 1.62 -27.97
N ASN A 26 26.96 0.59 -27.13
CA ASN A 26 28.04 -0.41 -27.05
C ASN A 26 27.76 -1.66 -27.89
N GLY A 27 26.77 -1.59 -28.79
CA GLY A 27 26.26 -2.69 -29.60
C GLY A 27 25.04 -3.33 -28.97
N SER A 28 25.17 -3.83 -27.73
CA SER A 28 24.12 -4.56 -27.00
C SER A 28 23.26 -3.70 -26.07
N GLU A 29 23.77 -2.55 -25.65
CA GLU A 29 23.17 -1.70 -24.62
C GLU A 29 23.37 -0.22 -24.95
N TYR A 30 22.43 0.61 -24.51
CA TYR A 30 22.65 2.04 -24.40
C TYR A 30 23.28 2.35 -23.03
N VAL A 31 24.48 2.93 -23.02
CA VAL A 31 25.15 3.44 -21.81
C VAL A 31 24.79 4.90 -21.66
N ILE A 32 24.16 5.30 -20.57
CA ILE A 32 23.59 6.64 -20.37
C ILE A 32 24.22 7.26 -19.13
N ASP A 33 24.93 8.37 -19.32
CA ASP A 33 25.52 9.17 -18.25
C ASP A 33 24.59 10.35 -17.92
N SER A 34 24.26 10.49 -16.64
CA SER A 34 23.41 11.58 -16.15
C SER A 34 24.07 12.96 -16.18
N GLY A 35 25.38 13.05 -16.46
CA GLY A 35 26.18 14.27 -16.27
C GLY A 35 26.41 14.58 -14.79
N ALA A 36 26.29 13.56 -13.93
CA ALA A 36 26.49 13.61 -12.49
C ALA A 36 27.19 12.31 -12.05
N ASP A 37 26.77 11.71 -10.94
CA ASP A 37 27.42 10.51 -10.38
C ASP A 37 26.80 9.19 -10.86
N LEU A 38 25.71 9.24 -11.62
CA LEU A 38 24.95 8.07 -12.06
C LEU A 38 25.19 7.77 -13.55
N VAL A 39 25.59 6.54 -13.83
CA VAL A 39 25.62 5.94 -15.17
C VAL A 39 24.75 4.69 -15.17
N ILE A 40 23.83 4.59 -16.11
CA ILE A 40 22.99 3.40 -16.29
C ILE A 40 23.29 2.72 -17.62
N LYS A 41 22.96 1.42 -17.72
CA LYS A 41 22.91 0.74 -19.00
C LYS A 41 21.56 0.09 -19.21
N VAL A 42 21.03 0.23 -20.43
CA VAL A 42 19.75 -0.34 -20.84
C VAL A 42 19.94 -1.30 -22.00
N THR A 43 19.49 -2.54 -21.87
CA THR A 43 19.66 -3.56 -22.92
C THR A 43 18.79 -3.26 -24.13
N LYS A 44 19.33 -3.44 -25.34
CA LYS A 44 18.60 -3.21 -26.60
C LYS A 44 17.66 -4.36 -26.96
N CYS A 45 17.85 -5.55 -26.38
CA CYS A 45 17.01 -6.72 -26.65
C CYS A 45 15.67 -6.69 -25.91
N CYS A 46 15.61 -6.09 -24.73
CA CYS A 46 14.44 -6.16 -23.86
C CYS A 46 14.15 -4.92 -23.01
N GLY A 47 15.07 -3.96 -22.94
CA GLY A 47 14.87 -2.72 -22.18
C GLY A 47 15.10 -2.87 -20.68
N ASP A 48 15.79 -3.94 -20.26
CA ASP A 48 16.19 -4.14 -18.86
C ASP A 48 17.29 -3.14 -18.50
N ILE A 49 17.29 -2.62 -17.27
CA ILE A 49 18.43 -1.89 -16.74
C ILE A 49 19.46 -2.91 -16.24
N SER A 50 20.53 -3.10 -17.00
CA SER A 50 21.60 -4.06 -16.72
C SER A 50 22.71 -3.51 -15.83
N SER A 51 22.78 -2.19 -15.65
CA SER A 51 23.74 -1.52 -14.78
C SER A 51 23.14 -0.26 -14.18
N LEU A 52 23.40 -0.05 -12.90
CA LEU A 52 23.11 1.13 -12.10
C LEU A 52 24.40 1.51 -11.35
N LYS A 53 25.30 2.24 -12.00
CA LYS A 53 26.56 2.68 -11.39
C LYS A 53 26.42 4.06 -10.78
N PHE A 54 26.52 4.14 -9.46
CA PHE A 54 26.53 5.39 -8.73
C PHE A 54 27.88 5.59 -8.04
N LYS A 55 28.56 6.72 -8.33
CA LYS A 55 29.93 7.02 -7.87
C LYS A 55 30.91 5.86 -8.16
N GLY A 56 30.78 5.26 -9.35
CA GLY A 56 31.59 4.14 -9.81
C GLY A 56 31.23 2.76 -9.22
N VAL A 57 30.34 2.68 -8.23
CA VAL A 57 29.91 1.42 -7.61
C VAL A 57 28.67 0.87 -8.32
N GLU A 58 28.69 -0.41 -8.67
CA GLU A 58 27.56 -1.09 -9.32
C GLU A 58 26.54 -1.56 -8.28
N TYR A 59 25.28 -1.15 -8.45
CA TYR A 59 24.17 -1.54 -7.59
C TYR A 59 23.25 -2.57 -8.23
N ASN A 60 23.19 -2.67 -9.56
CA ASN A 60 22.21 -3.51 -10.22
C ASN A 60 22.57 -5.01 -10.19
N GLY A 61 21.53 -5.80 -9.99
CA GLY A 61 21.45 -7.20 -10.37
C GLY A 61 21.77 -8.19 -9.26
N TRP A 62 20.98 -9.25 -9.18
CA TRP A 62 21.26 -10.42 -8.34
C TRP A 62 20.45 -11.62 -8.87
N GLY A 63 20.89 -12.84 -8.57
CA GLY A 63 20.23 -14.06 -9.05
C GLY A 63 20.15 -14.18 -10.58
N GLY A 64 21.12 -13.62 -11.30
CA GLY A 64 21.17 -13.61 -12.77
C GLY A 64 20.12 -12.70 -13.44
N LYS A 65 19.47 -11.81 -12.68
CA LYS A 65 18.42 -10.93 -13.18
C LYS A 65 18.79 -9.46 -13.03
N ASN A 66 18.29 -8.66 -13.97
CA ASN A 66 18.42 -7.20 -14.02
C ASN A 66 17.18 -6.50 -13.43
N SER A 67 17.23 -5.18 -13.33
CA SER A 67 16.07 -4.37 -12.96
C SER A 67 15.13 -4.20 -14.16
N HIS A 68 13.85 -4.56 -13.99
CA HIS A 68 12.91 -4.69 -15.10
C HIS A 68 11.43 -4.63 -14.68
N VAL A 69 10.56 -4.46 -15.67
CA VAL A 69 9.13 -4.73 -15.52
C VAL A 69 8.92 -6.24 -15.32
N GLU A 70 8.14 -6.59 -14.32
CA GLU A 70 7.80 -7.97 -13.98
C GLU A 70 8.98 -8.91 -13.71
N SER A 71 9.24 -9.85 -14.62
CA SER A 71 10.39 -10.76 -14.56
C SER A 71 11.29 -10.59 -15.79
N GLY A 72 11.18 -9.43 -16.45
CA GLY A 72 11.73 -9.15 -17.78
C GLY A 72 10.62 -9.24 -18.82
N LEU A 73 10.56 -8.26 -19.72
CA LEU A 73 9.59 -8.27 -20.82
C LEU A 73 9.96 -9.30 -21.90
N GLY A 74 11.22 -9.75 -21.94
CA GLY A 74 11.73 -10.53 -23.06
C GLY A 74 11.91 -9.66 -24.31
N ALA A 75 11.93 -10.28 -25.49
CA ALA A 75 12.21 -9.57 -26.75
C ALA A 75 11.27 -8.36 -26.93
N SER A 76 11.88 -7.19 -27.12
CA SER A 76 11.18 -5.90 -27.20
C SER A 76 11.90 -4.99 -28.20
N THR A 77 11.17 -4.05 -28.77
CA THR A 77 11.80 -2.99 -29.59
C THR A 77 12.25 -1.86 -28.67
N VAL A 78 13.56 -1.61 -28.61
CA VAL A 78 14.16 -0.60 -27.74
C VAL A 78 14.81 0.50 -28.57
N SER A 79 14.39 1.75 -28.37
CA SER A 79 14.93 2.93 -29.04
C SER A 79 15.31 4.02 -28.04
N ILE A 80 16.25 4.89 -28.43
CA ILE A 80 16.73 5.99 -27.60
C ILE A 80 16.56 7.32 -28.35
N ALA A 81 16.23 8.38 -27.61
CA ALA A 81 16.13 9.74 -28.12
C ALA A 81 16.75 10.72 -27.11
N SER A 82 17.38 11.77 -27.62
CA SER A 82 17.95 12.86 -26.83
C SER A 82 17.15 14.14 -27.03
N TYR A 83 16.94 14.84 -25.93
CA TYR A 83 16.43 16.20 -25.84
C TYR A 83 17.51 17.05 -25.15
N SER A 84 17.33 18.39 -25.10
CA SER A 84 18.35 19.32 -24.59
C SER A 84 18.95 18.94 -23.22
N ASN A 85 18.14 18.42 -22.30
CA ASN A 85 18.57 18.03 -20.95
C ASN A 85 17.98 16.68 -20.49
N VAL A 86 17.45 15.87 -21.41
CA VAL A 86 16.77 14.61 -21.11
C VAL A 86 17.15 13.56 -22.15
N ILE A 87 17.42 12.34 -21.69
CA ILE A 87 17.55 11.15 -22.52
C ILE A 87 16.35 10.25 -22.24
N LYS A 88 15.70 9.77 -23.30
CA LYS A 88 14.53 8.90 -23.26
C LYS A 88 14.87 7.58 -23.93
N VAL A 89 14.73 6.47 -23.22
CA VAL A 89 14.65 5.13 -23.82
C VAL A 89 13.19 4.71 -23.87
N SER A 90 12.75 4.23 -25.03
CA SER A 90 11.40 3.69 -25.25
C SER A 90 11.49 2.19 -25.48
N VAL A 91 10.66 1.43 -24.79
CA VAL A 91 10.56 -0.01 -24.88
C VAL A 91 9.14 -0.37 -25.31
N VAL A 92 9.03 -1.12 -26.40
CA VAL A 92 7.77 -1.57 -26.97
C VAL A 92 7.71 -3.09 -26.89
N HIS A 93 6.77 -3.62 -26.11
CA HIS A 93 6.54 -5.06 -25.94
C HIS A 93 5.05 -5.37 -26.08
N GLY A 94 4.63 -5.92 -27.22
CA GLY A 94 3.22 -6.14 -27.52
C GLY A 94 2.42 -4.83 -27.39
N THR A 95 1.40 -4.81 -26.53
CA THR A 95 0.60 -3.60 -26.22
C THR A 95 1.18 -2.76 -25.08
N LEU A 96 2.18 -3.28 -24.35
CA LEU A 96 2.86 -2.56 -23.29
C LEU A 96 3.90 -1.59 -23.85
N ARG A 97 3.96 -0.40 -23.26
CA ARG A 97 5.00 0.59 -23.50
C ARG A 97 5.69 0.89 -22.19
N HIS A 98 7.02 0.91 -22.19
CA HIS A 98 7.80 1.31 -21.02
C HIS A 98 8.81 2.38 -21.44
N TRP A 99 9.03 3.35 -20.55
CA TRP A 99 9.96 4.43 -20.80
C TRP A 99 10.87 4.64 -19.61
N ILE A 100 12.14 4.85 -19.92
CA ILE A 100 13.21 5.13 -18.96
C ILE A 100 13.77 6.50 -19.34
N PHE A 101 13.79 7.42 -18.40
CA PHE A 101 14.36 8.75 -18.61
C PHE A 101 15.51 9.01 -17.65
N VAL A 102 16.53 9.70 -18.16
CA VAL A 102 17.62 10.30 -17.37
C VAL A 102 17.64 11.78 -17.68
N ARG A 103 17.74 12.62 -16.64
CA ARG A 103 17.77 14.08 -16.76
C ARG A 103 19.13 14.61 -16.35
N TYR A 104 19.66 15.55 -17.12
CA TYR A 104 20.97 16.16 -16.89
C TYR A 104 21.15 16.63 -15.44
N GLY A 105 22.29 16.30 -14.85
CA GLY A 105 22.70 16.73 -13.51
C GLY A 105 21.92 16.06 -12.37
N ASN A 106 21.10 15.04 -12.66
CA ASN A 106 20.29 14.35 -11.66
C ASN A 106 20.68 12.87 -11.58
N ASN A 107 20.97 12.40 -10.36
CA ASN A 107 21.23 10.98 -10.07
C ASN A 107 19.92 10.17 -9.97
N ASN A 108 19.03 10.35 -10.95
CA ASN A 108 17.68 9.78 -10.98
C ASN A 108 17.40 9.05 -12.29
N VAL A 109 16.62 7.97 -12.21
CA VAL A 109 15.99 7.31 -13.35
C VAL A 109 14.48 7.42 -13.19
N TYR A 110 13.80 8.00 -14.18
CA TYR A 110 12.34 8.15 -14.17
C TYR A 110 11.70 7.07 -15.03
N LEU A 111 10.78 6.32 -14.45
CA LEU A 111 10.20 5.11 -15.02
C LEU A 111 8.71 5.29 -15.27
N PHE A 112 8.27 4.91 -16.47
CA PHE A 112 6.86 4.83 -16.82
C PHE A 112 6.53 3.50 -17.47
N THR A 113 5.39 2.92 -17.12
CA THR A 113 4.85 1.73 -17.80
C THR A 113 3.41 1.99 -18.19
N ASN A 114 3.10 2.03 -19.48
CA ASN A 114 1.73 2.00 -19.97
C ASN A 114 1.34 0.57 -20.35
N LYS A 115 0.40 0.02 -19.58
CA LYS A 115 -0.25 -1.25 -19.84
C LYS A 115 -1.62 -0.99 -20.45
N ALA A 116 -1.74 -1.03 -21.77
CA ALA A 116 -2.99 -0.66 -22.46
C ALA A 116 -4.18 -1.58 -22.10
N ASP A 117 -3.92 -2.88 -21.95
CA ASP A 117 -4.92 -3.93 -21.72
C ASP A 117 -4.33 -5.10 -20.90
N ASN A 118 -5.01 -6.24 -20.86
CA ASN A 118 -4.63 -7.43 -20.08
C ASN A 118 -3.83 -8.50 -20.86
N SER A 119 -3.41 -8.22 -22.09
CA SER A 119 -2.61 -9.17 -22.89
C SER A 119 -1.21 -9.41 -22.32
N ILE A 120 -0.66 -8.44 -21.57
CA ILE A 120 0.62 -8.54 -20.87
C ILE A 120 0.35 -8.61 -19.36
N SER A 121 0.92 -9.59 -18.66
CA SER A 121 0.69 -9.85 -17.23
C SER A 121 1.47 -8.92 -16.28
N ALA A 122 2.04 -7.82 -16.78
CA ALA A 122 2.83 -6.90 -15.98
C ALA A 122 1.99 -6.20 -14.89
N MET A 123 2.51 -6.20 -13.67
CA MET A 123 1.89 -5.70 -12.45
C MET A 123 2.85 -4.87 -11.58
N ARG A 124 4.16 -4.84 -11.89
CA ARG A 124 5.17 -4.12 -11.12
C ARG A 124 6.44 -3.81 -11.93
N TYR A 125 7.25 -2.92 -11.36
CA TYR A 125 8.66 -2.80 -11.70
C TYR A 125 9.52 -3.26 -10.52
N ILE A 126 10.60 -3.98 -10.79
CA ILE A 126 11.51 -4.50 -9.78
C ILE A 126 12.89 -3.91 -10.01
N VAL A 127 13.40 -3.18 -9.02
CA VAL A 127 14.83 -2.82 -8.95
C VAL A 127 15.54 -3.93 -8.20
N ARG A 128 16.49 -4.58 -8.85
CA ARG A 128 17.29 -5.66 -8.27
C ARG A 128 18.64 -5.11 -7.85
N ILE A 129 18.95 -5.25 -6.57
CA ILE A 129 20.15 -4.70 -5.95
C ILE A 129 21.07 -5.86 -5.52
N LYS A 130 22.37 -5.71 -5.76
CA LYS A 130 23.38 -6.68 -5.30
C LYS A 130 23.36 -6.82 -3.77
N GLY A 131 23.47 -8.06 -3.30
CA GLY A 131 23.61 -8.36 -1.87
C GLY A 131 24.90 -7.77 -1.28
N GLY A 132 24.87 -7.47 0.02
CA GLY A 132 26.03 -6.95 0.76
C GLY A 132 26.32 -5.46 0.59
N LEU A 133 25.50 -4.72 -0.18
CA LEU A 133 25.65 -3.28 -0.35
C LEU A 133 25.08 -2.47 0.83
N PHE A 134 23.98 -2.93 1.42
CA PHE A 134 23.37 -2.33 2.61
C PHE A 134 23.36 -3.32 3.77
N SER A 135 23.37 -2.80 4.99
CA SER A 135 23.29 -3.60 6.21
C SER A 135 21.83 -3.94 6.54
N HIS A 136 21.62 -5.13 7.09
CA HIS A 136 20.32 -5.59 7.57
C HIS A 136 20.40 -5.99 9.04
N ALA A 137 19.40 -5.59 9.82
CA ALA A 137 19.19 -6.18 11.13
C ALA A 137 18.40 -7.48 11.01
N ALA A 138 18.74 -8.48 11.82
CA ALA A 138 17.99 -9.74 11.91
C ALA A 138 16.54 -9.57 12.42
N THR A 139 16.17 -8.37 12.88
CA THR A 139 14.79 -8.03 13.27
C THR A 139 13.95 -7.51 12.10
N GLU A 140 14.55 -7.14 10.97
CA GLU A 140 13.83 -6.63 9.80
C GLU A 140 12.89 -7.68 9.23
N SER A 141 11.62 -7.35 9.11
CA SER A 141 10.56 -8.29 8.70
C SER A 141 10.63 -8.69 7.22
N ASP A 142 11.33 -7.93 6.39
CA ASP A 142 11.49 -8.15 4.95
C ASP A 142 12.88 -8.69 4.55
N PHE A 143 13.73 -9.01 5.53
CA PHE A 143 15.03 -9.66 5.34
C PHE A 143 14.96 -11.15 5.70
N TYR A 144 15.23 -12.02 4.74
CA TYR A 144 15.30 -13.47 4.95
C TYR A 144 16.70 -13.87 5.41
N ASP A 145 16.86 -14.11 6.72
CA ASP A 145 18.13 -14.53 7.30
C ASP A 145 18.64 -15.84 6.65
N GLY A 146 19.96 -16.00 6.57
CA GLY A 146 20.57 -17.26 6.15
C GLY A 146 20.11 -18.41 7.05
N GLY A 147 19.61 -19.49 6.45
CA GLY A 147 19.07 -20.66 7.18
C GLY A 147 17.62 -20.52 7.62
N SER A 148 16.90 -19.46 7.23
CA SER A 148 15.45 -19.39 7.42
C SER A 148 14.74 -20.52 6.67
N SER A 149 13.63 -21.01 7.23
CA SER A 149 12.79 -22.05 6.61
C SER A 149 11.44 -21.48 6.19
N ILE A 150 10.93 -21.98 5.07
CA ILE A 150 9.60 -21.60 4.56
C ILE A 150 8.53 -22.26 5.44
N ILE A 151 7.56 -21.47 5.91
CA ILE A 151 6.44 -21.96 6.74
C ILE A 151 5.07 -21.86 6.06
N GLU A 152 4.94 -21.01 5.03
CA GLU A 152 3.70 -20.88 4.27
C GLU A 152 4.00 -20.49 2.82
N ALA A 153 3.39 -21.23 1.89
CA ALA A 153 3.61 -21.11 0.45
C ALA A 153 5.11 -21.13 0.10
N GLN A 154 5.66 -20.01 -0.37
CA GLN A 154 7.08 -19.84 -0.72
C GLN A 154 7.59 -18.45 -0.33
N ASP A 155 6.80 -17.66 0.40
CA ASP A 155 7.06 -16.24 0.65
C ASP A 155 6.89 -15.83 2.11
N ILE A 156 6.64 -16.79 3.01
CA ILE A 156 6.69 -16.58 4.46
C ILE A 156 7.73 -17.54 5.03
N ASN A 157 8.74 -16.97 5.66
CA ASN A 157 9.86 -17.70 6.25
C ASN A 157 9.88 -17.48 7.76
N VAL A 158 10.58 -18.34 8.49
CA VAL A 158 10.90 -18.16 9.90
C VAL A 158 12.39 -18.38 10.11
N ASN A 159 13.03 -17.54 10.92
CA ASN A 159 14.42 -17.73 11.30
C ASN A 159 14.54 -18.59 12.58
N SER A 160 15.77 -18.93 12.96
CA SER A 160 16.04 -19.75 14.16
C SER A 160 15.59 -19.14 15.48
N ALA A 161 15.38 -17.82 15.52
CA ALA A 161 14.84 -17.11 16.68
C ALA A 161 13.29 -17.09 16.71
N GLY A 162 12.61 -17.75 15.76
CA GLY A 162 11.16 -17.76 15.68
C GLY A 162 10.56 -16.45 15.15
N LEU A 163 11.37 -15.59 14.51
CA LEU A 163 10.89 -14.37 13.86
C LEU A 163 10.50 -14.70 12.42
N THR A 164 9.28 -14.36 12.07
CA THR A 164 8.72 -14.58 10.74
C THR A 164 9.02 -13.42 9.82
N LYS A 165 9.28 -13.75 8.55
CA LYS A 165 9.83 -12.87 7.53
C LYS A 165 9.03 -13.00 6.25
N SER A 166 8.72 -11.87 5.62
CA SER A 166 8.06 -11.83 4.32
C SER A 166 8.26 -10.49 3.65
N LYS A 167 8.37 -10.50 2.32
CA LYS A 167 8.24 -9.31 1.48
C LYS A 167 6.93 -8.54 1.74
N HIS A 168 5.89 -9.21 2.23
CA HIS A 168 4.59 -8.60 2.55
C HIS A 168 4.58 -7.83 3.88
N TYR A 169 5.57 -8.06 4.74
CA TYR A 169 5.61 -7.54 6.11
C TYR A 169 6.21 -6.14 6.18
N GLN A 170 5.50 -5.18 5.58
CA GLN A 170 5.99 -3.80 5.41
C GLN A 170 5.42 -2.82 6.44
N GLY A 171 4.57 -3.29 7.35
CA GLY A 171 3.94 -2.45 8.37
C GLY A 171 4.91 -1.75 9.31
N SER A 172 6.03 -2.39 9.67
CA SER A 172 7.09 -1.79 10.50
C SER A 172 8.03 -0.85 9.73
N ASN A 173 8.06 -0.95 8.41
CA ASN A 173 9.00 -0.23 7.56
C ASN A 173 8.37 1.03 6.97
N TYR A 174 7.17 0.90 6.38
CA TYR A 174 6.52 1.96 5.61
C TYR A 174 5.02 2.10 5.89
N GLY A 175 4.35 1.05 6.37
CA GLY A 175 2.91 1.10 6.64
C GLY A 175 2.06 1.01 5.37
N ARG A 176 1.03 1.84 5.27
CA ARG A 176 0.06 1.86 4.17
C ARG A 176 0.56 2.72 3.02
N THR A 177 -0.07 2.56 1.87
CA THR A 177 0.23 3.34 0.66
C THR A 177 0.13 4.85 0.92
N ILE A 178 -0.76 5.33 1.78
CA ILE A 178 -0.84 6.75 2.16
C ILE A 178 0.36 7.26 2.99
N ASP A 179 1.02 6.36 3.74
CA ASP A 179 1.97 6.68 4.81
C ASP A 179 3.42 6.93 4.32
N TYR A 180 3.76 6.57 3.08
CA TYR A 180 5.10 6.75 2.53
C TYR A 180 5.11 7.44 1.16
N ASP A 181 6.21 8.14 0.87
CA ASP A 181 6.48 8.74 -0.45
C ASP A 181 7.56 7.98 -1.24
N TYR A 182 8.40 7.20 -0.55
CA TYR A 182 9.48 6.41 -1.15
C TYR A 182 9.81 5.20 -0.28
N VAL A 183 10.48 4.22 -0.88
CA VAL A 183 11.08 3.06 -0.19
C VAL A 183 12.53 2.91 -0.62
N GLY A 184 13.40 2.41 0.24
CA GLY A 184 14.80 2.22 -0.13
C GLY A 184 15.71 1.84 1.02
N ARG A 185 17.00 2.06 0.80
CA ARG A 185 18.07 1.84 1.77
C ARG A 185 19.08 2.98 1.68
N LYS A 186 19.75 3.26 2.79
CA LYS A 186 20.82 4.25 2.85
C LYS A 186 21.89 3.86 3.84
N LYS A 187 23.09 4.36 3.60
CA LYS A 187 24.24 4.39 4.51
C LYS A 187 25.04 5.66 4.23
N SER A 188 26.11 5.90 4.98
CA SER A 188 27.00 7.02 4.70
C SER A 188 27.51 6.96 3.25
N GLY A 189 27.34 8.05 2.50
CA GLY A 189 27.83 8.20 1.12
C GLY A 189 26.88 7.68 0.02
N VAL A 190 25.82 6.92 0.36
CA VAL A 190 24.83 6.46 -0.61
C VAL A 190 23.44 6.22 -0.02
N GLY A 191 22.41 6.69 -0.71
CA GLY A 191 21.05 6.20 -0.62
C GLY A 191 20.55 5.70 -1.98
N LEU A 192 19.76 4.63 -1.99
CA LEU A 192 19.08 4.10 -3.17
C LEU A 192 17.60 3.93 -2.84
N PHE A 193 16.76 4.69 -3.53
CA PHE A 193 15.33 4.77 -3.23
C PHE A 193 14.48 4.63 -4.48
N MET A 194 13.37 3.91 -4.37
CA MET A 194 12.23 4.01 -5.28
C MET A 194 11.26 5.02 -4.70
N ILE A 195 11.24 6.22 -5.27
CA ILE A 195 10.21 7.23 -4.99
C ILE A 195 8.96 6.80 -5.73
N ARG A 196 7.89 6.65 -4.95
CA ARG A 196 6.60 6.19 -5.43
C ARG A 196 6.06 7.18 -6.46
N SER A 197 5.56 6.63 -7.55
CA SER A 197 4.74 7.35 -8.49
C SER A 197 3.38 7.77 -7.92
N ASN A 198 2.73 8.62 -8.68
CA ASN A 198 1.30 8.90 -8.56
C ASN A 198 0.49 8.23 -9.71
N HIS A 199 1.04 7.25 -10.43
CA HIS A 199 0.38 6.29 -11.35
C HIS A 199 -0.84 6.84 -12.18
N GLU A 200 -0.66 7.22 -13.47
CA GLU A 200 -1.61 8.09 -14.25
C GLU A 200 -2.31 7.55 -15.53
N ILE A 201 -3.49 8.03 -16.01
CA ILE A 201 -3.90 8.11 -17.47
C ILE A 201 -5.05 9.09 -17.71
N SER A 202 -5.22 9.72 -18.89
CA SER A 202 -6.50 10.33 -19.32
C SER A 202 -6.92 9.99 -20.75
N SER A 203 -8.17 10.38 -21.05
CA SER A 203 -8.56 10.97 -22.33
C SER A 203 -8.91 12.49 -22.17
N THR A 204 -8.05 13.34 -22.76
CA THR A 204 -8.21 14.70 -23.36
C THR A 204 -8.98 15.89 -22.70
N GLY A 205 -8.28 17.05 -22.51
CA GLY A 205 -8.73 18.42 -22.92
C GLY A 205 -8.70 19.64 -21.93
N SER A 206 -7.60 20.44 -21.88
CA SER A 206 -7.39 21.93 -21.60
C SER A 206 -8.26 22.76 -20.60
N THR A 207 -7.88 23.83 -19.84
CA THR A 207 -6.63 24.58 -19.48
C THR A 207 -6.85 25.54 -18.26
N HIS A 208 -5.82 25.70 -17.40
CA HIS A 208 -5.34 26.83 -16.51
C HIS A 208 -6.04 27.43 -15.24
N VAL A 209 -5.36 27.35 -14.06
CA VAL A 209 -4.80 28.40 -13.12
C VAL A 209 -4.73 27.92 -11.63
N THR A 210 -3.76 28.47 -10.87
CA THR A 210 -2.94 27.93 -9.77
C THR A 210 -3.40 28.19 -8.30
N LEU A 211 -3.10 27.21 -7.42
CA LEU A 211 -2.60 27.27 -6.01
C LEU A 211 -3.41 26.51 -4.92
N LEU A 212 -2.66 25.75 -4.10
CA LEU A 212 -2.95 25.10 -2.79
C LEU A 212 -3.42 23.62 -2.74
N ARG A 213 -2.43 22.75 -2.97
CA ARG A 213 -2.02 21.51 -2.25
C ARG A 213 -3.05 20.73 -1.39
N ALA A 214 -3.54 19.61 -1.95
CA ALA A 214 -3.22 18.23 -1.54
C ALA A 214 -3.64 17.27 -2.68
N ASN A 215 -2.88 16.20 -2.94
CA ASN A 215 -3.33 14.99 -3.66
C ASN A 215 -2.21 13.97 -3.81
N THR A 216 -2.64 12.72 -3.75
CA THR A 216 -1.99 11.53 -4.27
C THR A 216 -2.90 10.97 -5.36
N GLN A 217 -2.32 10.60 -6.50
CA GLN A 217 -2.99 9.95 -7.62
C GLN A 217 -2.48 8.52 -7.67
N HIS A 218 -3.33 7.55 -7.94
CA HIS A 218 -2.96 6.14 -7.93
C HIS A 218 -3.77 5.38 -8.98
N LYS A 219 -3.08 4.49 -9.72
CA LYS A 219 -3.69 3.39 -10.46
C LYS A 219 -3.28 2.02 -9.95
N ALA A 220 -2.32 1.99 -9.02
CA ALA A 220 -2.29 0.96 -8.02
C ALA A 220 -3.71 0.77 -7.46
N SER A 221 -4.08 -0.47 -7.21
CA SER A 221 -5.38 -0.81 -6.63
C SER A 221 -5.26 -1.01 -5.13
N GLY A 222 -6.38 -0.87 -4.42
CA GLY A 222 -6.51 -1.11 -2.98
C GLY A 222 -6.74 0.15 -2.14
N GLY A 223 -6.80 1.34 -2.74
CA GLY A 223 -7.04 2.59 -2.01
C GLY A 223 -5.87 3.10 -1.14
N PRO A 224 -6.11 4.16 -0.34
CA PRO A 224 -5.07 4.79 0.49
C PRO A 224 -4.47 3.85 1.54
N PHE A 225 -5.26 2.89 2.02
CA PHE A 225 -4.90 2.04 3.15
C PHE A 225 -4.29 0.68 2.75
N PHE A 226 -4.11 0.46 1.44
CA PHE A 226 -3.48 -0.75 0.92
C PHE A 226 -2.06 -0.91 1.45
N ARG A 227 -1.67 -2.15 1.76
CA ARG A 227 -0.32 -2.56 2.12
C ARG A 227 0.15 -3.58 1.10
N SER A 228 1.37 -3.41 0.61
CA SER A 228 1.92 -4.27 -0.43
C SER A 228 3.37 -4.64 -0.15
N LEU A 229 3.89 -5.57 -0.95
CA LEU A 229 5.32 -5.84 -1.00
C LEU A 229 6.04 -4.68 -1.69
N VAL A 230 6.78 -3.90 -0.92
CA VAL A 230 7.56 -2.75 -1.44
C VAL A 230 9.07 -2.98 -1.35
N ARG A 231 9.51 -3.93 -0.52
CA ARG A 231 10.89 -4.39 -0.45
C ARG A 231 10.97 -5.89 -0.15
N ARG A 232 12.12 -6.46 -0.44
CA ARG A 232 12.53 -7.81 -0.03
C ARG A 232 14.05 -7.88 -0.02
N ALA A 233 14.65 -8.55 0.94
CA ALA A 233 16.08 -8.75 0.98
C ALA A 233 16.45 -10.14 1.50
N ASP A 234 17.61 -10.63 1.09
CA ASP A 234 18.29 -11.80 1.65
C ASP A 234 19.81 -11.63 1.42
N PRO A 235 20.67 -12.54 1.92
CA PRO A 235 22.12 -12.41 1.76
C PRO A 235 22.60 -12.33 0.29
N THR A 236 21.79 -12.76 -0.68
CA THR A 236 22.15 -12.78 -2.10
C THR A 236 21.75 -11.50 -2.83
N GLY A 237 20.75 -10.77 -2.34
CA GLY A 237 20.30 -9.52 -2.97
C GLY A 237 19.06 -8.91 -2.36
N GLU A 238 18.74 -7.72 -2.85
CA GLU A 238 17.56 -6.95 -2.44
C GLU A 238 16.70 -6.57 -3.65
N ASP A 239 15.40 -6.49 -3.44
CA ASP A 239 14.44 -6.00 -4.42
C ASP A 239 13.74 -4.75 -3.83
N LEU A 240 13.66 -3.67 -4.61
CA LEU A 240 12.66 -2.61 -4.41
C LEU A 240 11.55 -2.79 -5.44
N TYR A 241 10.30 -2.68 -5.01
CA TYR A 241 9.15 -2.85 -5.88
C TYR A 241 8.39 -1.55 -6.06
N ASP A 242 7.99 -1.28 -7.30
CA ASP A 242 6.90 -0.38 -7.61
C ASP A 242 5.71 -1.20 -8.10
N ILE A 243 4.59 -1.15 -7.38
CA ILE A 243 3.44 -2.03 -7.59
C ILE A 243 2.35 -1.28 -8.37
N TYR A 244 2.11 -1.69 -9.60
CA TYR A 244 1.02 -1.18 -10.45
C TYR A 244 -0.30 -1.86 -10.12
N TYR A 245 -0.25 -3.14 -9.75
CA TYR A 245 -1.40 -3.91 -9.31
C TYR A 245 -0.92 -5.08 -8.46
N TYR A 246 -1.63 -5.41 -7.39
CA TYR A 246 -1.36 -6.66 -6.68
C TYR A 246 -2.60 -7.07 -5.91
N ASN A 247 -3.29 -8.10 -6.39
CA ASN A 247 -4.61 -8.50 -5.90
C ASN A 247 -4.63 -9.19 -4.53
N MET A 248 -3.61 -8.99 -3.69
CA MET A 248 -3.48 -9.68 -2.41
C MET A 248 -4.24 -8.93 -1.32
N GLY A 249 -5.31 -9.55 -0.79
CA GLY A 249 -6.09 -8.98 0.30
C GLY A 249 -6.90 -7.73 -0.04
N HIS A 250 -7.30 -7.52 -1.30
CA HIS A 250 -8.32 -6.51 -1.64
C HIS A 250 -9.13 -6.90 -2.89
N THR A 251 -10.28 -6.24 -3.11
CA THR A 251 -11.14 -6.45 -4.29
C THR A 251 -11.12 -5.32 -5.32
N ASP A 252 -10.43 -4.21 -5.04
CA ASP A 252 -10.33 -3.08 -5.97
C ASP A 252 -9.71 -3.53 -7.33
N PRO A 253 -10.38 -3.28 -8.48
CA PRO A 253 -9.94 -3.81 -9.77
C PRO A 253 -8.64 -3.17 -10.26
N MET A 254 -7.91 -3.90 -11.09
CA MET A 254 -6.74 -3.35 -11.80
C MET A 254 -7.13 -2.19 -12.72
N ARG A 255 -6.37 -1.10 -12.68
CA ARG A 255 -6.53 0.05 -13.58
C ARG A 255 -5.43 0.02 -14.65
N THR A 256 -5.84 -0.02 -15.93
CA THR A 256 -4.92 -0.03 -17.08
C THR A 256 -4.49 1.38 -17.48
N GLY A 257 -3.54 1.47 -18.39
CA GLY A 257 -2.94 2.68 -18.93
C GLY A 257 -1.56 2.99 -18.37
N LEU A 258 -1.14 4.25 -18.47
CA LEU A 258 0.13 4.73 -17.95
C LEU A 258 0.27 4.51 -16.41
N GLN A 259 1.48 4.29 -15.95
CA GLN A 259 1.88 4.14 -14.55
C GLN A 259 3.22 4.87 -14.49
N GLY A 260 3.46 5.70 -13.49
CA GLY A 260 4.65 6.56 -13.46
C GLY A 260 4.32 8.06 -13.37
N PRO A 261 5.33 8.91 -13.19
CA PRO A 261 6.74 8.53 -13.03
C PRO A 261 6.99 7.94 -11.65
N SER A 262 7.57 6.74 -11.59
CA SER A 262 8.31 6.29 -10.41
C SER A 262 9.76 6.72 -10.59
N VAL A 263 10.43 7.09 -9.51
CA VAL A 263 11.80 7.63 -9.60
C VAL A 263 12.74 6.76 -8.80
N LEU A 264 13.66 6.11 -9.49
CA LEU A 264 14.82 5.52 -8.85
C LEU A 264 15.83 6.63 -8.57
N ALA A 265 16.03 6.97 -7.31
CA ALA A 265 16.87 8.08 -6.87
C ALA A 265 18.09 7.57 -6.11
N PHE A 266 19.27 8.03 -6.53
CA PHE A 266 20.52 7.91 -5.79
C PHE A 266 20.85 9.22 -5.07
N THR A 267 21.22 9.12 -3.80
CA THR A 267 21.61 10.25 -2.94
C THR A 267 22.98 9.98 -2.30
N SER A 268 23.56 10.95 -1.61
CA SER A 268 24.82 10.76 -0.87
C SER A 268 24.63 10.23 0.56
N GLY A 269 23.47 9.65 0.86
CA GLY A 269 23.10 9.11 2.18
C GLY A 269 21.96 9.85 2.86
N GLU A 270 21.56 11.01 2.33
CA GLU A 270 20.35 11.75 2.68
C GLU A 270 19.08 11.12 2.08
N ASP A 271 17.92 11.50 2.62
CA ASP A 271 16.64 11.10 2.04
C ASP A 271 16.41 11.76 0.68
N PRO A 272 15.58 11.18 -0.21
CA PRO A 272 15.36 11.74 -1.53
C PRO A 272 14.75 13.14 -1.47
N ASN A 273 15.07 13.94 -2.49
CA ASN A 273 14.53 15.29 -2.64
C ASN A 273 13.00 15.27 -2.61
N SER A 274 12.40 15.91 -1.59
CA SER A 274 10.94 15.91 -1.41
C SER A 274 10.17 16.58 -2.56
N ASN A 275 10.83 17.37 -3.41
CA ASN A 275 10.22 17.91 -4.63
C ASN A 275 10.00 16.84 -5.71
N LEU A 276 10.51 15.61 -5.54
CA LEU A 276 10.21 14.47 -6.39
C LEU A 276 9.02 13.65 -5.86
N PHE A 277 8.56 13.92 -4.64
CA PHE A 277 7.44 13.19 -4.08
C PHE A 277 6.19 13.52 -4.86
N ALA A 278 5.40 12.50 -5.12
CA ALA A 278 4.29 12.54 -6.06
C ALA A 278 3.29 13.69 -5.78
N ARG A 279 3.13 14.07 -4.51
CA ARG A 279 2.27 15.17 -4.02
C ARG A 279 2.80 16.58 -4.34
N LYS A 280 4.12 16.72 -4.53
CA LYS A 280 4.83 17.99 -4.70
C LYS A 280 5.39 18.16 -6.11
N ALA A 281 5.73 17.06 -6.77
CA ALA A 281 6.51 17.08 -7.97
C ALA A 281 5.84 17.82 -9.13
N ASP A 282 6.68 18.54 -9.86
CA ASP A 282 6.36 19.12 -11.15
C ASP A 282 6.93 18.22 -12.25
N TRP A 283 6.01 17.66 -13.01
CA TRP A 283 6.28 16.72 -14.10
C TRP A 283 6.00 17.33 -15.48
N SER A 284 5.77 18.65 -15.57
CA SER A 284 5.47 19.37 -16.82
C SER A 284 6.52 19.18 -17.92
N TRP A 285 7.76 18.88 -17.55
CA TRP A 285 8.83 18.61 -18.52
C TRP A 285 8.64 17.30 -19.32
N PHE A 286 7.65 16.47 -18.98
CA PHE A 286 7.21 15.31 -19.77
C PHE A 286 6.13 15.65 -20.83
N ASP A 287 5.53 16.84 -20.79
CA ASP A 287 4.35 17.21 -21.60
C ASP A 287 4.56 17.04 -23.11
N ASP A 288 5.78 17.25 -23.58
CA ASP A 288 6.22 17.16 -24.98
C ASP A 288 7.00 15.86 -25.29
N LYS A 289 7.06 14.91 -24.35
CA LYS A 289 7.88 13.68 -24.49
C LYS A 289 7.12 12.51 -25.12
N GLY A 290 5.90 12.71 -25.62
CA GLY A 290 5.16 11.73 -26.42
C GLY A 290 4.88 10.42 -25.68
N LEU A 291 4.44 10.52 -24.42
CA LEU A 291 4.07 9.39 -23.57
C LEU A 291 2.60 9.03 -23.79
N ASN A 292 2.33 7.77 -24.20
CA ASN A 292 0.94 7.35 -24.34
C ASN A 292 0.25 7.40 -22.98
N GLY A 293 -0.91 8.04 -22.92
CA GLY A 293 -1.70 8.18 -21.70
C GLY A 293 -1.23 9.28 -20.75
N TRP A 294 -0.19 10.06 -21.08
CA TRP A 294 0.22 11.20 -20.27
C TRP A 294 -0.83 12.32 -20.29
N VAL A 295 -1.04 12.94 -19.14
CA VAL A 295 -2.01 14.01 -18.96
C VAL A 295 -1.27 15.21 -18.40
N PRO A 296 -1.08 16.28 -19.20
CA PRO A 296 -0.43 17.48 -18.71
C PRO A 296 -1.28 18.11 -17.60
N ALA A 297 -0.66 19.00 -16.81
CA ALA A 297 -1.35 19.69 -15.72
C ALA A 297 -2.62 20.42 -16.19
N SER A 298 -2.60 20.97 -17.41
CA SER A 298 -3.74 21.66 -18.03
C SER A 298 -4.94 20.74 -18.32
N GLY A 299 -4.72 19.43 -18.45
CA GLY A 299 -5.76 18.43 -18.70
C GLY A 299 -6.38 17.86 -17.43
N ARG A 300 -6.07 18.42 -16.25
CA ARG A 300 -6.50 17.92 -14.93
C ARG A 300 -7.31 18.97 -14.19
N GLY A 301 -8.18 18.50 -13.30
CA GLY A 301 -8.97 19.33 -12.39
C GLY A 301 -8.67 19.03 -10.93
N TYR A 302 -9.58 19.48 -10.08
CA TYR A 302 -9.54 19.21 -8.64
C TYR A 302 -10.94 19.16 -8.04
N ALA A 303 -11.09 18.50 -6.90
CA ALA A 303 -12.23 18.66 -6.01
C ALA A 303 -11.77 19.21 -4.67
N SER A 304 -12.57 20.10 -4.08
CA SER A 304 -12.32 20.65 -2.75
C SER A 304 -13.61 20.71 -1.95
N GLY A 305 -13.56 20.25 -0.71
CA GLY A 305 -14.67 20.33 0.24
C GLY A 305 -14.44 21.37 1.32
N VAL A 306 -15.49 22.11 1.67
CA VAL A 306 -15.43 23.18 2.70
C VAL A 306 -15.40 22.64 4.14
N GLY A 307 -15.82 21.40 4.37
CA GLY A 307 -15.85 20.80 5.71
C GLY A 307 -16.38 19.37 5.74
N LEU A 308 -16.15 18.70 6.86
CA LEU A 308 -16.79 17.44 7.25
C LEU A 308 -17.54 17.67 8.56
N ALA A 309 -18.83 17.37 8.59
CA ALA A 309 -19.62 17.43 9.82
C ALA A 309 -19.57 16.10 10.56
N ASN A 310 -19.79 16.15 11.88
CA ASN A 310 -19.73 15.01 12.81
C ASN A 310 -18.36 14.33 12.91
N MET A 311 -17.28 15.09 12.71
CA MET A 311 -15.93 14.58 12.94
C MET A 311 -15.69 14.22 14.41
N LYS A 312 -14.92 13.16 14.64
CA LYS A 312 -14.48 12.75 15.99
C LYS A 312 -13.10 13.34 16.29
N SER A 313 -12.94 13.88 17.48
CA SER A 313 -11.66 14.41 17.96
C SER A 313 -10.60 13.31 18.03
N GLY A 314 -9.36 13.64 17.68
CA GLY A 314 -8.23 12.69 17.71
C GLY A 314 -8.22 11.65 16.58
N LYS A 315 -9.15 11.72 15.63
CA LYS A 315 -9.26 10.80 14.49
C LYS A 315 -8.78 11.46 13.20
N THR A 316 -8.19 10.67 12.30
CA THR A 316 -7.76 11.17 10.99
C THR A 316 -8.88 10.98 10.00
N TYR A 317 -9.20 12.00 9.20
CA TYR A 317 -10.16 11.87 8.12
C TYR A 317 -9.47 11.91 6.76
N VAL A 318 -9.73 10.91 5.93
CA VAL A 318 -9.21 10.82 4.57
C VAL A 318 -10.38 10.85 3.60
N VAL A 319 -10.28 11.68 2.56
CA VAL A 319 -11.20 11.67 1.43
C VAL A 319 -10.54 10.93 0.29
N GLY A 320 -11.18 9.87 -0.20
CA GLY A 320 -10.79 9.12 -1.38
C GLY A 320 -11.70 9.42 -2.56
N LEU A 321 -11.13 9.48 -3.76
CA LEU A 321 -11.86 9.48 -5.04
C LEU A 321 -11.49 8.21 -5.78
N SER A 322 -12.44 7.46 -6.31
CA SER A 322 -12.11 6.29 -7.14
C SER A 322 -13.13 6.05 -8.24
N ASN A 323 -12.63 5.52 -9.36
CA ASN A 323 -13.43 4.92 -10.42
C ASN A 323 -12.61 3.80 -11.09
N SER A 324 -13.09 3.29 -12.23
CA SER A 324 -12.40 2.23 -13.00
C SER A 324 -11.10 2.68 -13.67
N VAL A 325 -10.80 3.98 -13.70
CA VAL A 325 -9.65 4.56 -14.42
C VAL A 325 -8.55 5.01 -13.47
N ALA A 326 -8.90 5.64 -12.35
CA ALA A 326 -7.96 6.16 -11.37
C ALA A 326 -8.55 6.20 -9.95
N GLN A 327 -7.67 6.34 -8.97
CA GLN A 327 -8.02 6.65 -7.59
C GLN A 327 -7.13 7.78 -7.05
N TYR A 328 -7.61 8.52 -6.06
CA TYR A 328 -6.93 9.65 -5.44
C TYR A 328 -7.30 9.74 -3.97
N TRP A 329 -6.48 10.43 -3.18
CA TRP A 329 -6.89 10.78 -1.82
C TRP A 329 -6.23 12.05 -1.29
N GLY A 330 -6.80 12.57 -0.21
CA GLY A 330 -6.28 13.67 0.57
C GLY A 330 -6.77 13.59 2.02
N THR A 331 -5.92 14.01 2.96
CA THR A 331 -6.29 14.11 4.38
C THR A 331 -7.05 15.42 4.60
N ALA A 332 -8.17 15.36 5.32
CA ALA A 332 -8.91 16.55 5.72
C ALA A 332 -8.22 17.27 6.88
N GLY A 333 -8.29 18.60 6.90
CA GLY A 333 -7.78 19.41 8.00
C GLY A 333 -8.67 19.36 9.24
N ALA A 334 -8.30 20.08 10.30
CA ALA A 334 -9.00 20.07 11.59
C ALA A 334 -10.48 20.49 11.54
N GLY A 335 -10.88 21.31 10.56
CA GLY A 335 -12.29 21.67 10.30
C GLY A 335 -12.97 20.82 9.22
N GLY A 336 -12.32 19.73 8.81
CA GLY A 336 -12.79 18.86 7.73
C GLY A 336 -12.66 19.43 6.32
N ALA A 337 -12.04 20.61 6.15
CA ALA A 337 -11.74 21.12 4.82
C ALA A 337 -10.70 20.24 4.12
N TRP A 338 -10.88 19.97 2.83
CA TRP A 338 -10.00 19.09 2.06
C TRP A 338 -9.89 19.55 0.60
N SER A 339 -8.80 19.17 -0.06
CA SER A 339 -8.61 19.36 -1.50
C SER A 339 -7.87 18.18 -2.11
N ILE A 340 -8.31 17.74 -3.28
CA ILE A 340 -7.68 16.71 -4.10
C ILE A 340 -7.56 17.27 -5.51
N ALA A 341 -6.36 17.71 -5.87
CA ALA A 341 -6.04 18.26 -7.18
C ALA A 341 -5.30 17.27 -8.12
N LYS A 342 -4.88 17.76 -9.29
CA LYS A 342 -4.23 16.96 -10.35
C LYS A 342 -5.05 15.72 -10.77
N VAL A 343 -6.37 15.79 -10.58
CA VAL A 343 -7.30 14.70 -10.85
C VAL A 343 -7.63 14.69 -12.34
N ILE A 344 -7.48 13.55 -13.00
CA ILE A 344 -7.91 13.41 -14.39
C ILE A 344 -9.44 13.57 -14.47
N PRO A 345 -9.99 14.17 -15.54
CA PRO A 345 -11.42 14.37 -15.68
C PRO A 345 -12.20 13.05 -15.61
N GLY A 346 -13.39 13.11 -15.03
CA GLY A 346 -14.26 11.95 -14.86
C GLY A 346 -15.17 12.08 -13.66
N THR A 347 -16.09 11.12 -13.53
CA THR A 347 -16.94 10.97 -12.35
C THR A 347 -16.29 9.96 -11.42
N TYR A 348 -16.22 10.29 -10.13
CA TYR A 348 -15.61 9.48 -9.10
C TYR A 348 -16.60 9.21 -7.98
N THR A 349 -16.56 8.00 -7.44
CA THR A 349 -17.06 7.73 -6.10
C THR A 349 -16.18 8.51 -5.12
N LEU A 350 -16.78 9.37 -4.32
CA LEU A 350 -16.13 10.07 -3.23
C LEU A 350 -16.45 9.33 -1.94
N THR A 351 -15.42 8.94 -1.19
CA THR A 351 -15.58 8.26 0.10
C THR A 351 -14.82 9.01 1.18
N VAL A 352 -15.48 9.33 2.29
CA VAL A 352 -14.86 9.88 3.49
C VAL A 352 -14.62 8.74 4.47
N TYR A 353 -13.37 8.62 4.93
CA TYR A 353 -12.94 7.63 5.90
C TYR A 353 -12.62 8.31 7.22
N LYS A 354 -13.13 7.78 8.35
CA LYS A 354 -12.63 8.05 9.69
C LYS A 354 -11.64 6.94 10.04
N ASP A 355 -10.38 7.30 10.21
CA ASP A 355 -9.24 6.39 10.18
C ASP A 355 -9.27 5.54 8.90
N GLU A 356 -9.75 4.29 8.97
CA GLU A 356 -9.93 3.42 7.81
C GLU A 356 -11.40 3.03 7.56
N LEU A 357 -12.36 3.49 8.36
CA LEU A 357 -13.78 3.19 8.21
C LEU A 357 -14.50 4.19 7.30
N GLU A 358 -15.21 3.71 6.29
CA GLU A 358 -16.11 4.50 5.45
C GLU A 358 -17.26 5.09 6.27
N VAL A 359 -17.33 6.42 6.37
CA VAL A 359 -18.37 7.15 7.13
C VAL A 359 -19.22 8.09 6.26
N ALA A 360 -18.87 8.26 4.98
CA ALA A 360 -19.75 8.87 3.98
C ALA A 360 -19.33 8.44 2.57
N THR A 361 -20.31 8.31 1.67
CA THR A 361 -20.06 8.06 0.25
C THR A 361 -20.98 8.93 -0.61
N SER A 362 -20.43 9.51 -1.67
CA SER A 362 -21.16 10.30 -2.66
C SER A 362 -20.49 10.19 -4.03
N SER A 363 -20.79 11.12 -4.94
CA SER A 363 -20.20 11.20 -6.27
C SER A 363 -19.73 12.62 -6.55
N VAL A 364 -18.62 12.76 -7.27
CA VAL A 364 -18.09 14.06 -7.71
C VAL A 364 -17.59 13.95 -9.15
N THR A 365 -17.91 14.96 -9.96
CA THR A 365 -17.43 15.06 -11.35
C THR A 365 -16.33 16.10 -11.45
N ILE A 366 -15.20 15.70 -12.01
CA ILE A 366 -14.03 16.56 -12.23
C ILE A 366 -13.93 16.90 -13.72
N LYS A 367 -13.68 18.17 -14.01
CA LYS A 367 -13.41 18.67 -15.36
C LYS A 367 -11.97 19.18 -15.46
N ALA A 368 -11.39 19.12 -16.65
CA ALA A 368 -10.05 19.65 -16.88
C ALA A 368 -10.00 21.17 -16.62
N GLY A 369 -8.90 21.64 -16.04
CA GLY A 369 -8.67 23.06 -15.73
C GLY A 369 -9.57 23.65 -14.65
N ALA A 370 -10.56 22.91 -14.14
CA ALA A 370 -11.60 23.44 -13.26
C ALA A 370 -11.62 22.76 -11.89
N GLY A 371 -12.06 23.54 -10.90
CA GLY A 371 -12.37 23.06 -9.56
C GLY A 371 -13.82 22.65 -9.41
N THR A 372 -14.04 21.53 -8.72
CA THR A 372 -15.37 21.12 -8.26
C THR A 372 -15.46 21.38 -6.76
N ALA A 373 -16.28 22.34 -6.37
CA ALA A 373 -16.59 22.59 -4.97
C ALA A 373 -17.57 21.53 -4.45
N VAL A 374 -17.28 20.98 -3.28
CA VAL A 374 -18.14 20.03 -2.56
C VAL A 374 -18.59 20.69 -1.27
N ASN A 375 -19.92 20.72 -1.05
CA ASN A 375 -20.48 21.24 0.20
C ASN A 375 -20.06 20.36 1.38
N THR A 376 -20.32 20.82 2.61
CA THR A 376 -20.05 20.04 3.81
C THR A 376 -20.65 18.64 3.71
N ILE A 377 -19.82 17.62 3.94
CA ILE A 377 -20.26 16.22 3.96
C ILE A 377 -20.53 15.83 5.41
N THR A 378 -21.74 15.34 5.70
CA THR A 378 -22.08 14.81 7.01
C THR A 378 -21.61 13.38 7.15
N CYS A 379 -20.74 13.11 8.11
CA CYS A 379 -20.30 11.76 8.43
C CYS A 379 -21.39 11.03 9.24
N VAL A 380 -21.67 9.78 8.86
CA VAL A 380 -22.52 8.84 9.60
C VAL A 380 -21.61 7.75 10.16
N ASP A 381 -21.40 7.81 11.47
CA ASP A 381 -20.42 7.00 12.16
C ASP A 381 -21.13 5.96 13.05
N PRO A 382 -20.94 4.65 12.82
CA PRO A 382 -21.54 3.61 13.68
C PRO A 382 -21.13 3.72 15.14
N GLN A 383 -20.02 4.41 15.44
CA GLN A 383 -19.60 4.73 16.80
C GLN A 383 -20.64 5.55 17.58
N ASP A 384 -21.53 6.28 16.91
CA ASP A 384 -22.53 7.14 17.54
C ASP A 384 -23.80 6.40 17.96
N ASP A 385 -23.99 5.16 17.49
CA ASP A 385 -25.16 4.38 17.87
C ASP A 385 -25.12 4.04 19.37
N ALA A 386 -26.26 4.19 20.04
CA ALA A 386 -26.41 3.79 21.43
C ALA A 386 -26.22 2.27 21.56
N THR A 387 -25.43 1.85 22.52
CA THR A 387 -25.13 0.43 22.76
C THR A 387 -25.43 0.05 24.20
N ILE A 388 -25.80 -1.20 24.41
CA ILE A 388 -25.77 -1.84 25.73
C ILE A 388 -24.30 -2.08 26.13
N TRP A 389 -23.49 -2.55 25.18
CA TRP A 389 -22.05 -2.67 25.30
C TRP A 389 -21.37 -2.67 23.93
N ARG A 390 -20.09 -2.31 23.92
CA ARG A 390 -19.21 -2.36 22.74
C ARG A 390 -17.83 -2.89 23.16
N ILE A 391 -17.22 -3.69 22.29
CA ILE A 391 -15.84 -4.16 22.35
C ILE A 391 -15.13 -3.68 21.07
N GLY A 392 -14.02 -2.97 21.24
CA GLY A 392 -13.33 -2.30 20.13
C GLY A 392 -13.92 -0.93 19.80
N GLU A 393 -13.50 -0.37 18.67
CA GLU A 393 -13.93 0.94 18.18
C GLU A 393 -14.20 0.85 16.67
N TRP A 394 -15.24 1.52 16.18
CA TRP A 394 -15.53 1.57 14.75
C TRP A 394 -14.53 2.49 14.03
N ASP A 395 -13.35 1.99 13.69
CA ASP A 395 -12.29 2.75 13.00
C ASP A 395 -11.74 2.08 11.74
N GLY A 396 -12.31 0.92 11.37
CA GLY A 396 -11.95 0.18 10.17
C GLY A 396 -10.65 -0.61 10.34
N THR A 397 -10.25 -0.87 11.59
CA THR A 397 -9.02 -1.57 11.93
C THR A 397 -9.23 -2.51 13.11
N PRO A 398 -8.42 -3.58 13.25
CA PRO A 398 -8.43 -4.41 14.46
C PRO A 398 -7.72 -3.78 15.66
N LYS A 399 -7.42 -2.47 15.62
CA LYS A 399 -6.59 -1.80 16.63
C LYS A 399 -7.19 -1.91 18.02
N GLY A 400 -6.34 -2.20 19.00
CA GLY A 400 -6.72 -2.34 20.40
C GLY A 400 -7.23 -3.72 20.78
N PHE A 401 -7.49 -4.62 19.82
CA PHE A 401 -7.71 -6.04 20.10
C PHE A 401 -6.41 -6.78 20.44
N LEU A 402 -6.54 -8.00 20.96
CA LEU A 402 -5.40 -8.88 21.24
C LEU A 402 -4.57 -9.10 19.97
N ASN A 403 -3.25 -8.94 20.11
CA ASN A 403 -2.23 -8.94 19.05
C ASN A 403 -2.25 -7.71 18.12
N PHE A 404 -3.07 -6.70 18.43
CA PHE A 404 -3.23 -5.43 17.71
C PHE A 404 -3.15 -4.21 18.64
N GLU A 405 -2.46 -4.36 19.77
CA GLU A 405 -2.25 -3.30 20.77
C GLU A 405 -1.11 -2.35 20.37
N ASP A 406 -0.12 -2.87 19.64
CA ASP A 406 1.11 -2.17 19.30
C ASP A 406 0.90 -1.17 18.16
N THR A 407 1.78 -0.16 18.09
CA THR A 407 1.92 0.70 16.92
C THR A 407 3.36 0.63 16.42
N PRO A 408 3.61 0.12 15.19
CA PRO A 408 2.64 -0.43 14.25
C PRO A 408 2.02 -1.76 14.73
N LEU A 409 0.86 -2.10 14.16
CA LEU A 409 0.12 -3.32 14.49
C LEU A 409 0.92 -4.57 14.11
N LYS A 410 1.18 -5.48 15.05
CA LYS A 410 2.09 -6.63 14.86
C LYS A 410 1.84 -7.41 13.56
N LEU A 411 0.58 -7.76 13.28
CA LEU A 411 0.20 -8.56 12.11
C LEU A 411 0.39 -7.85 10.76
N THR A 412 0.77 -6.57 10.75
CA THR A 412 1.18 -5.88 9.53
C THR A 412 2.65 -6.12 9.17
N TYR A 413 3.42 -6.74 10.07
CA TYR A 413 4.84 -7.05 9.85
C TYR A 413 5.32 -8.38 10.43
N MET A 414 4.42 -9.27 10.83
CA MET A 414 4.74 -10.65 11.18
C MET A 414 3.56 -11.59 10.97
N HIS A 415 3.85 -12.87 10.82
CA HIS A 415 2.86 -13.95 10.66
C HIS A 415 2.09 -14.19 11.97
N PRO A 416 0.82 -14.64 11.92
CA PRO A 416 0.08 -15.08 13.11
C PRO A 416 0.74 -16.19 13.95
N SER A 417 1.72 -16.92 13.41
CA SER A 417 2.48 -17.95 14.13
C SER A 417 3.84 -17.46 14.67
N ASP A 418 4.16 -16.17 14.55
CA ASP A 418 5.42 -15.61 15.03
C ASP A 418 5.55 -15.78 16.55
N SER A 419 6.76 -16.06 17.04
CA SER A 419 7.02 -16.27 18.47
C SER A 419 6.64 -15.08 19.36
N ARG A 420 6.53 -13.87 18.78
CA ARG A 420 6.14 -12.64 19.47
C ARG A 420 4.62 -12.44 19.56
N ILE A 421 3.83 -13.30 18.90
CA ILE A 421 2.37 -13.23 18.90
C ILE A 421 1.83 -13.99 20.11
N SER A 422 0.94 -13.35 20.88
CA SER A 422 0.25 -14.00 21.98
C SER A 422 -0.67 -15.09 21.45
N THR A 423 -0.92 -16.13 22.26
CA THR A 423 -1.82 -17.21 21.87
C THR A 423 -3.18 -16.69 21.38
N TRP A 424 -3.62 -17.19 20.23
CA TRP A 424 -4.94 -16.86 19.66
C TRP A 424 -6.09 -17.52 20.43
N ASN A 425 -5.80 -18.59 21.19
CA ASN A 425 -6.71 -19.25 22.11
C ASN A 425 -6.73 -18.51 23.46
N ALA A 426 -7.14 -17.25 23.42
CA ALA A 426 -7.34 -16.46 24.62
C ALA A 426 -8.55 -17.00 25.42
N GLY A 427 -8.51 -16.79 26.75
CA GLY A 427 -9.66 -17.10 27.60
C GLY A 427 -10.87 -16.23 27.26
N ASN A 428 -12.06 -16.67 27.69
CA ASN A 428 -13.34 -16.03 27.41
C ASN A 428 -13.37 -14.54 27.79
N PHE A 429 -14.17 -13.76 27.07
CA PHE A 429 -14.34 -12.32 27.31
C PHE A 429 -15.48 -12.05 28.30
N ILE A 430 -15.32 -11.07 29.19
CA ILE A 430 -16.37 -10.63 30.12
C ILE A 430 -16.58 -9.14 29.91
N VAL A 431 -17.75 -8.77 29.38
CA VAL A 431 -18.14 -7.38 29.15
C VAL A 431 -18.18 -6.62 30.47
N GLY A 432 -17.62 -5.41 30.46
CA GLY A 432 -17.51 -4.55 31.64
C GLY A 432 -16.36 -4.91 32.60
N THR A 433 -15.63 -6.00 32.33
CA THR A 433 -14.43 -6.40 33.11
C THR A 433 -13.18 -6.38 32.25
N HIS A 434 -13.23 -6.97 31.06
CA HIS A 434 -12.08 -7.04 30.16
C HIS A 434 -12.02 -5.85 29.20
N GLY A 435 -10.80 -5.36 28.94
CA GLY A 435 -10.55 -4.41 27.85
C GLY A 435 -10.51 -5.12 26.49
N ALA A 436 -10.65 -4.37 25.40
CA ALA A 436 -10.68 -4.91 24.04
C ALA A 436 -9.44 -5.76 23.70
N ASN A 437 -8.28 -5.47 24.31
CA ASN A 437 -7.03 -6.22 24.16
C ASN A 437 -7.09 -7.67 24.66
N ARG A 438 -8.22 -8.10 25.24
CA ARG A 438 -8.48 -9.51 25.57
C ARG A 438 -9.28 -10.25 24.51
N PHE A 439 -9.93 -9.53 23.59
CA PHE A 439 -10.67 -10.12 22.47
C PHE A 439 -9.72 -10.33 21.27
N PRO A 440 -9.69 -11.50 20.63
CA PRO A 440 -8.78 -11.78 19.52
C PRO A 440 -9.11 -10.90 18.31
N GLY A 441 -8.14 -10.12 17.81
CA GLY A 441 -8.37 -9.27 16.64
C GLY A 441 -8.67 -10.06 15.37
N TYR A 442 -8.12 -11.27 15.26
CA TYR A 442 -8.40 -12.26 14.20
C TYR A 442 -8.98 -13.54 14.79
N MET A 443 -9.87 -14.20 14.04
CA MET A 443 -10.37 -15.53 14.38
C MET A 443 -10.44 -16.43 13.16
N TRP A 444 -10.00 -17.68 13.32
CA TRP A 444 -10.03 -18.71 12.27
C TRP A 444 -10.80 -19.94 12.73
N LYS A 445 -11.44 -20.60 11.76
CA LYS A 445 -12.21 -21.83 11.95
C LYS A 445 -11.39 -22.92 12.66
N GLU A 446 -10.14 -23.14 12.25
CA GLU A 446 -9.28 -24.22 12.76
C GLU A 446 -8.25 -23.74 13.82
N VAL A 447 -8.40 -22.54 14.37
CA VAL A 447 -7.47 -22.00 15.39
C VAL A 447 -8.19 -21.69 16.69
N ASN A 448 -9.15 -20.78 16.65
CA ASN A 448 -9.77 -20.17 17.83
C ASN A 448 -11.27 -19.86 17.64
N SER A 449 -11.94 -20.57 16.74
CA SER A 449 -13.41 -20.53 16.61
C SER A 449 -14.09 -21.12 17.84
N GLY A 450 -15.31 -20.66 18.14
CA GLY A 450 -16.04 -21.04 19.36
C GLY A 450 -15.75 -20.12 20.54
N TYR A 451 -15.32 -18.89 20.27
CA TYR A 451 -14.96 -17.92 21.30
C TYR A 451 -16.19 -17.41 22.06
N ILE A 452 -16.09 -17.34 23.39
CA ILE A 452 -17.21 -17.04 24.28
C ILE A 452 -17.07 -15.64 24.89
N ILE A 453 -18.18 -14.90 24.86
CA ILE A 453 -18.36 -13.59 25.48
C ILE A 453 -19.48 -13.69 26.52
N TYR A 454 -19.19 -13.33 27.75
CA TYR A 454 -20.16 -13.19 28.83
C TYR A 454 -20.56 -11.73 29.02
N PHE A 455 -21.86 -11.49 29.20
CA PHE A 455 -22.39 -10.17 29.54
C PHE A 455 -23.64 -10.31 30.40
N LYS A 456 -24.03 -9.22 31.07
CA LYS A 456 -25.29 -9.15 31.83
C LYS A 456 -26.23 -8.16 31.18
N LEU A 457 -27.53 -8.40 31.36
CA LEU A 457 -28.60 -7.50 30.96
C LEU A 457 -29.35 -7.02 32.20
N THR A 458 -29.83 -5.78 32.17
CA THR A 458 -30.72 -5.24 33.19
C THR A 458 -32.13 -5.82 33.05
N ALA A 459 -32.96 -5.65 34.09
CA ALA A 459 -34.35 -6.09 34.04
C ALA A 459 -35.15 -5.45 32.89
N ASP A 460 -34.83 -4.21 32.51
CA ASP A 460 -35.47 -3.54 31.38
C ASP A 460 -34.96 -4.06 30.04
N GLN A 461 -33.65 -4.31 29.91
CA GLN A 461 -33.09 -4.90 28.69
C GLN A 461 -33.62 -6.32 28.44
N LEU A 462 -33.99 -7.09 29.46
CA LEU A 462 -34.57 -8.42 29.30
C LEU A 462 -36.00 -8.42 28.70
N LYS A 463 -36.65 -7.26 28.60
CA LYS A 463 -38.04 -7.12 28.09
C LYS A 463 -38.13 -7.05 26.57
N SER A 464 -37.02 -6.89 25.85
CA SER A 464 -37.00 -6.78 24.38
C SER A 464 -35.94 -7.69 23.75
N GLY A 465 -36.07 -7.93 22.45
CA GLY A 465 -34.95 -8.42 21.65
C GLY A 465 -33.94 -7.30 21.40
N HIS A 466 -32.72 -7.69 21.02
CA HIS A 466 -31.58 -6.79 20.78
C HIS A 466 -30.88 -7.16 19.48
N THR A 467 -29.99 -6.30 18.98
CA THR A 467 -29.20 -6.62 17.79
C THR A 467 -27.73 -6.74 18.14
N VAL A 468 -27.13 -7.91 17.91
CA VAL A 468 -25.67 -8.04 17.88
C VAL A 468 -25.18 -7.50 16.55
N ARG A 469 -24.21 -6.60 16.56
CA ARG A 469 -23.54 -6.09 15.35
C ARG A 469 -22.05 -6.41 15.41
N ILE A 470 -21.54 -7.02 14.34
CA ILE A 470 -20.15 -7.43 14.19
C ILE A 470 -19.56 -6.72 12.97
N GLY A 471 -18.55 -5.88 13.19
CA GLY A 471 -17.74 -5.26 12.16
C GLY A 471 -16.55 -6.16 11.81
N LEU A 472 -16.37 -6.41 10.52
CA LEU A 472 -15.17 -7.07 9.99
C LEU A 472 -14.44 -6.09 9.08
N THR A 473 -13.12 -6.08 9.16
CA THR A 473 -12.27 -5.34 8.22
C THR A 473 -11.90 -6.19 7.00
N GLU A 474 -11.84 -7.52 7.16
CA GLU A 474 -11.43 -8.49 6.15
C GLU A 474 -11.98 -9.88 6.48
N ALA A 475 -12.20 -10.71 5.46
CA ALA A 475 -12.43 -12.14 5.64
C ALA A 475 -11.73 -13.00 4.59
N TYR A 476 -11.09 -14.08 5.06
CA TYR A 476 -10.33 -15.00 4.23
C TYR A 476 -11.14 -16.25 3.88
N ILE A 477 -11.11 -16.64 2.60
CA ILE A 477 -11.80 -17.81 2.01
C ILE A 477 -13.25 -17.99 2.49
N GLY A 478 -13.99 -16.88 2.51
CA GLY A 478 -15.41 -16.85 2.85
C GLY A 478 -15.72 -17.05 4.34
N GLY A 479 -14.73 -16.93 5.22
CA GLY A 479 -14.95 -16.91 6.67
C GLY A 479 -15.99 -15.85 7.05
N ARG A 480 -16.93 -16.21 7.92
CA ARG A 480 -17.81 -15.23 8.58
C ARG A 480 -18.30 -15.76 9.93
N PRO A 481 -18.61 -14.88 10.89
CA PRO A 481 -19.17 -15.25 12.18
C PRO A 481 -20.61 -15.77 12.05
N ALA A 482 -20.89 -16.96 12.58
CA ALA A 482 -22.22 -17.36 13.02
C ALA A 482 -22.25 -17.27 14.55
N ILE A 483 -23.37 -16.81 15.12
CA ILE A 483 -23.46 -16.60 16.56
C ILE A 483 -24.48 -17.51 17.22
N ASN A 484 -24.19 -17.87 18.47
CA ASN A 484 -25.16 -18.43 19.40
C ASN A 484 -25.31 -17.49 20.57
N VAL A 485 -26.52 -17.29 21.05
CA VAL A 485 -26.81 -16.60 22.30
C VAL A 485 -27.57 -17.56 23.18
N ASN A 486 -26.93 -18.02 24.25
CA ASN A 486 -27.44 -19.10 25.10
C ASN A 486 -27.82 -20.32 24.24
N SER A 487 -29.09 -20.74 24.26
CA SER A 487 -29.61 -21.84 23.44
C SER A 487 -30.05 -21.42 22.04
N TRP A 488 -30.13 -20.12 21.74
CA TRP A 488 -30.53 -19.62 20.43
C TRP A 488 -29.35 -19.60 19.46
N ALA A 489 -29.60 -19.95 18.20
CA ALA A 489 -28.64 -19.88 17.10
C ALA A 489 -29.13 -18.89 16.05
N SER A 490 -28.24 -18.04 15.55
CA SER A 490 -28.59 -17.12 14.47
C SER A 490 -28.78 -17.86 13.16
N PRO A 491 -29.57 -17.30 12.22
CA PRO A 491 -29.43 -17.63 10.81
C PRO A 491 -27.97 -17.47 10.37
N LEU A 492 -27.52 -18.32 9.44
CA LEU A 492 -26.14 -18.27 8.94
C LEU A 492 -26.00 -17.10 7.96
N PRO A 493 -25.04 -16.18 8.18
CA PRO A 493 -24.82 -15.10 7.23
C PRO A 493 -24.22 -15.61 5.92
N ALA A 494 -24.61 -14.95 4.82
CA ALA A 494 -24.01 -15.15 3.51
C ALA A 494 -22.52 -14.79 3.53
N ALA A 495 -21.76 -15.35 2.58
CA ALA A 495 -20.38 -14.94 2.39
C ALA A 495 -20.30 -13.46 1.98
N THR A 496 -19.40 -12.71 2.61
CA THR A 496 -19.15 -11.31 2.30
C THR A 496 -18.27 -11.18 1.06
N THR A 497 -18.42 -10.10 0.30
CA THR A 497 -17.53 -9.80 -0.83
C THR A 497 -16.15 -9.42 -0.29
N GLN A 498 -15.18 -10.33 -0.40
CA GLN A 498 -13.79 -10.14 0.02
C GLN A 498 -12.83 -10.65 -1.06
N ALA A 499 -11.54 -10.41 -0.88
CA ALA A 499 -10.52 -10.87 -1.81
C ALA A 499 -10.49 -12.41 -1.88
N SER A 500 -10.20 -12.95 -3.07
CA SER A 500 -10.03 -14.39 -3.28
C SER A 500 -8.61 -14.88 -2.97
N THR A 501 -7.71 -13.97 -2.58
CA THR A 501 -6.29 -14.21 -2.30
C THR A 501 -6.01 -14.20 -0.79
N ARG A 502 -4.77 -14.52 -0.39
CA ARG A 502 -4.37 -14.46 1.03
C ARG A 502 -4.46 -13.03 1.57
N SER A 503 -4.82 -12.90 2.84
CA SER A 503 -4.91 -11.61 3.54
C SER A 503 -4.33 -11.69 4.96
N LEU A 504 -4.97 -12.45 5.86
CA LEU A 504 -4.66 -12.48 7.29
C LEU A 504 -3.25 -12.99 7.66
N THR A 505 -2.52 -13.61 6.73
CA THR A 505 -1.14 -14.11 6.93
C THR A 505 -0.08 -13.27 6.20
N VAL A 506 -0.49 -12.27 5.41
CA VAL A 506 0.38 -11.50 4.49
C VAL A 506 0.40 -10.01 4.80
N GLY A 507 0.46 -9.64 6.10
CA GLY A 507 0.77 -8.26 6.49
C GLY A 507 -0.39 -7.27 6.34
N THR A 508 -1.63 -7.73 6.17
CA THR A 508 -2.81 -6.88 6.01
C THR A 508 -4.01 -7.37 6.82
N TYR A 509 -4.82 -6.42 7.28
CA TYR A 509 -6.18 -6.60 7.81
C TYR A 509 -7.22 -5.87 6.95
N ARG A 510 -6.78 -5.17 5.90
CA ARG A 510 -7.61 -4.23 5.14
C ARG A 510 -8.25 -4.95 3.97
N GLY A 511 -9.53 -5.28 4.09
CA GLY A 511 -10.39 -5.75 3.02
C GLY A 511 -11.53 -4.77 2.76
N ASN A 512 -12.71 -5.33 2.50
CA ASN A 512 -13.95 -4.56 2.48
C ASN A 512 -14.54 -4.54 3.89
N ASN A 513 -14.63 -3.37 4.50
CA ASN A 513 -15.30 -3.24 5.79
C ASN A 513 -16.77 -3.67 5.64
N VAL A 514 -17.21 -4.59 6.47
CA VAL A 514 -18.57 -5.13 6.44
C VAL A 514 -19.16 -5.18 7.83
N LYS A 515 -20.45 -4.88 7.93
CA LYS A 515 -21.22 -4.95 9.17
C LYS A 515 -22.22 -6.09 9.05
N LEU A 516 -22.08 -7.09 9.90
CA LEU A 516 -23.04 -8.18 10.06
C LEU A 516 -23.93 -7.88 11.24
N THR A 517 -25.24 -8.08 11.08
CA THR A 517 -26.24 -7.82 12.12
C THR A 517 -27.05 -9.07 12.39
N TYR A 518 -27.34 -9.31 13.66
CA TYR A 518 -28.05 -10.49 14.13
C TYR A 518 -29.13 -10.04 15.11
N ALA A 519 -30.39 -10.14 14.68
CA ALA A 519 -31.54 -9.86 15.54
C ALA A 519 -31.71 -11.03 16.52
N VAL A 520 -31.44 -10.78 17.79
CA VAL A 520 -31.56 -11.76 18.87
C VAL A 520 -32.91 -11.56 19.55
N PRO A 521 -33.81 -12.56 19.50
CA PRO A 521 -35.14 -12.41 20.07
C PRO A 521 -35.08 -12.38 21.60
N GLN A 522 -36.09 -11.77 22.23
CA GLN A 522 -36.23 -11.75 23.69
C GLN A 522 -36.17 -13.16 24.32
N SER A 523 -36.72 -14.15 23.62
CA SER A 523 -36.75 -15.55 24.06
C SER A 523 -35.37 -16.21 24.11
N ALA A 524 -34.34 -15.60 23.52
CA ALA A 524 -32.97 -16.09 23.63
C ALA A 524 -32.33 -15.76 24.98
N TRP A 525 -32.83 -14.77 25.72
CA TRP A 525 -32.21 -14.33 26.97
C TRP A 525 -32.52 -15.28 28.11
N VAL A 526 -31.50 -15.56 28.93
CA VAL A 526 -31.75 -16.07 30.29
C VAL A 526 -32.46 -14.96 31.06
N GLN A 527 -33.68 -15.23 31.53
CA GLN A 527 -34.53 -14.25 32.22
C GLN A 527 -34.08 -14.02 33.68
N SER A 528 -32.82 -13.67 33.86
CA SER A 528 -32.16 -13.45 35.14
C SER A 528 -31.11 -12.34 35.00
N THR A 529 -31.16 -11.34 35.88
CA THR A 529 -30.15 -10.27 35.95
C THR A 529 -28.88 -10.70 36.69
N SER A 530 -28.92 -11.84 37.37
CA SER A 530 -27.79 -12.37 38.13
C SER A 530 -26.92 -13.33 37.32
N GLU A 531 -27.53 -14.03 36.36
CA GLU A 531 -26.85 -14.97 35.47
C GLU A 531 -26.20 -14.27 34.28
N TRP A 532 -25.21 -14.93 33.69
CA TRP A 532 -24.56 -14.45 32.48
C TRP A 532 -25.38 -14.83 31.24
N GLN A 533 -25.52 -13.88 30.33
CA GLN A 533 -25.79 -14.19 28.93
C GLN A 533 -24.49 -14.66 28.29
N VAL A 534 -24.59 -15.68 27.43
CA VAL A 534 -23.43 -16.29 26.77
C VAL A 534 -23.57 -16.11 25.27
N LEU A 535 -22.69 -15.30 24.67
CA LEU A 535 -22.55 -15.15 23.23
C LEU A 535 -21.35 -15.97 22.76
N THR A 536 -21.58 -16.93 21.87
CA THR A 536 -20.52 -17.73 21.23
C THR A 536 -20.37 -17.33 19.78
N ILE A 537 -19.14 -17.12 19.32
CA ILE A 537 -18.80 -16.79 17.94
C ILE A 537 -18.10 -17.97 17.28
N ASN A 538 -18.70 -18.47 16.20
CA ASN A 538 -18.16 -19.55 15.38
C ASN A 538 -17.82 -19.04 13.97
N ILE A 539 -16.63 -19.33 13.47
CA ILE A 539 -16.27 -18.99 12.09
C ILE A 539 -16.71 -20.11 11.15
N ILE A 540 -17.58 -19.78 10.19
CA ILE A 540 -18.12 -20.73 9.23
C ILE A 540 -17.60 -20.45 7.81
N SER A 541 -17.37 -21.51 7.03
CA SER A 541 -17.11 -21.47 5.57
C SER A 541 -17.64 -22.69 4.84
N GLY A 542 -18.09 -22.47 3.60
CA GLY A 542 -18.26 -23.54 2.62
C GLY A 542 -16.91 -24.03 2.09
N SER A 543 -15.83 -23.29 2.33
CA SER A 543 -14.45 -23.67 2.04
C SER A 543 -13.74 -24.24 3.28
N SER A 544 -12.59 -24.86 3.06
CA SER A 544 -11.73 -25.42 4.10
C SER A 544 -10.29 -24.94 3.95
N GLY A 545 -9.49 -25.16 4.99
CA GLY A 545 -8.06 -24.89 5.02
C GLY A 545 -7.48 -25.37 6.34
N THR A 546 -6.21 -25.13 6.58
CA THR A 546 -5.51 -25.63 7.78
C THR A 546 -4.94 -24.48 8.59
N LYS A 547 -5.17 -24.48 9.91
CA LYS A 547 -4.65 -23.46 10.85
C LYS A 547 -4.94 -22.04 10.33
N PHE A 548 -3.92 -21.20 10.14
CA PHE A 548 -4.04 -19.80 9.70
C PHE A 548 -4.46 -19.64 8.23
N LEU A 549 -4.43 -20.72 7.45
CA LEU A 549 -5.01 -20.78 6.11
C LEU A 549 -6.42 -21.38 6.09
N SER A 550 -7.02 -21.65 7.25
CA SER A 550 -8.44 -21.95 7.33
C SER A 550 -9.28 -20.67 7.22
N PRO A 551 -10.60 -20.77 7.00
CA PRO A 551 -11.44 -19.58 6.92
C PRO A 551 -11.32 -18.73 8.17
N GLY A 552 -11.15 -17.43 7.99
CA GLY A 552 -10.90 -16.52 9.11
C GLY A 552 -11.38 -15.11 8.83
N VAL A 553 -11.42 -14.30 9.88
CA VAL A 553 -11.87 -12.91 9.83
C VAL A 553 -10.95 -12.01 10.64
N SER A 554 -10.89 -10.74 10.23
CA SER A 554 -10.36 -9.63 11.03
C SER A 554 -11.52 -8.79 11.53
N PHE A 555 -11.55 -8.47 12.83
CA PHE A 555 -12.61 -7.68 13.45
C PHE A 555 -12.27 -6.17 13.47
N ASP A 556 -13.32 -5.35 13.47
CA ASP A 556 -13.27 -3.89 13.68
C ASP A 556 -13.87 -3.54 15.05
N ALA A 557 -15.15 -3.87 15.24
CA ALA A 557 -15.86 -3.69 16.50
C ALA A 557 -16.97 -4.74 16.66
N LEU A 558 -17.33 -5.02 17.91
CA LEU A 558 -18.46 -5.85 18.29
C LEU A 558 -19.36 -5.12 19.28
N GLU A 559 -20.67 -5.19 19.12
CA GLU A 559 -21.58 -4.53 20.07
C GLU A 559 -22.96 -5.18 20.12
N LEU A 560 -23.69 -4.83 21.19
CA LEU A 560 -25.10 -5.13 21.37
C LEU A 560 -25.88 -3.82 21.38
N LEU A 561 -26.79 -3.68 20.42
CA LEU A 561 -27.69 -2.54 20.28
C LEU A 561 -29.04 -2.85 20.98
N PRO A 562 -29.69 -1.83 21.61
CA PRO A 562 -30.99 -1.97 22.27
C PRO A 562 -32.15 -2.48 21.41
#